data_AF-A0A6I5WBP2-F1
#
_entry.id   AF-A0A6I5WBP2-F1
#
_cell.length_a   1.000
_cell.length_b   1.000
_cell.length_c   1.000
_cell.angle_alpha   90.00
_cell.angle_beta   90.00
_cell.angle_gamma   90.00
#
_symmetry.space_group_name_H-M   'P 1'
#
loop_
_entity.id
_entity.type
_entity.pdbx_description
1 polymer ?
#
loop_
_entity_poly.entity_id
_entity_poly.type
_entity_poly.pdbx_seq_one_letter_code
_entity_poly.pdbx_strand_id
1 'polypeptide(L)' 'MAQDLASATAAYRAAQDAVESAKEQVRTSQDTLRQARRDLATAIVAEARRGTRMRDLVATTGLSREWIRTLLRQAGVEPD' A
#
# COMPACT_ATOMS: atom_id res chain seq x y z
N MET A 1 15.95 18.87 -39.13
CA MET A 1 17.16 18.11 -38.75
C MET A 1 16.70 16.67 -38.57
N ALA A 2 17.02 15.78 -39.51
CA ALA A 2 16.65 14.37 -39.38
C ALA A 2 17.47 13.78 -38.22
N GLN A 3 16.82 13.15 -37.24
CA GLN A 3 17.53 12.37 -36.23
C GLN A 3 18.30 11.25 -36.94
N ASP A 4 19.62 11.22 -36.77
CA ASP A 4 20.39 10.10 -37.27
C ASP A 4 20.04 8.84 -36.44
N LEU A 5 20.18 7.67 -37.06
CA LEU A 5 19.80 6.39 -36.47
C LEU A 5 20.45 6.11 -35.10
N ALA A 6 21.70 6.53 -34.90
CA ALA A 6 22.41 6.37 -33.63
C ALA A 6 21.77 7.24 -32.53
N SER A 7 21.41 8.49 -32.85
CA SER A 7 20.69 9.36 -31.91
C SER A 7 19.31 8.80 -31.51
N ALA A 8 18.55 8.27 -32.48
CA ALA A 8 17.26 7.66 -32.23
C ALA A 8 17.38 6.36 -31.40
N THR A 9 18.39 5.55 -31.68
CA THR A 9 18.68 4.31 -30.93
C THR A 9 19.08 4.61 -29.49
N ALA A 10 19.93 5.63 -29.28
CA ALA A 10 20.32 6.05 -27.94
C ALA A 10 19.13 6.56 -27.13
N ALA A 11 18.26 7.37 -27.74
CA ALA A 11 17.03 7.86 -27.12
C ALA A 11 16.08 6.72 -26.76
N TYR A 12 15.93 5.72 -27.65
CA TYR A 12 15.10 4.55 -27.40
C TYR A 12 15.62 3.73 -26.21
N ARG A 13 16.92 3.44 -26.14
CA ARG A 13 17.51 2.70 -25.02
C ARG A 13 17.36 3.44 -23.70
N ALA A 14 17.63 4.75 -23.69
CA ALA A 14 17.42 5.58 -22.51
C ALA A 14 15.95 5.55 -22.04
N ALA A 15 14.99 5.57 -22.98
CA ALA A 15 13.57 5.43 -22.65
C ALA A 15 13.23 4.03 -22.12
N GLN A 16 13.82 2.97 -22.65
CA GLN A 16 13.65 1.60 -22.12
C GLN A 16 14.16 1.50 -20.68
N ASP A 17 15.37 2.00 -20.40
CA ASP A 17 15.96 1.97 -19.07
C ASP A 17 15.11 2.75 -18.06
N ALA A 18 14.57 3.91 -18.47
CA ALA A 18 13.66 4.69 -17.65
C ALA A 18 12.37 3.94 -17.34
N VAL A 19 11.80 3.20 -18.30
CA VAL A 19 10.61 2.37 -18.09
C VAL A 19 10.88 1.24 -17.11
N GLU A 20 12.00 0.55 -17.22
CA GLU A 20 12.35 -0.53 -16.29
C GLU A 20 12.58 0.01 -14.87
N SER A 21 13.29 1.13 -14.73
CA SER A 21 13.45 1.80 -13.44
C SER A 21 12.12 2.20 -12.82
N ALA A 22 11.19 2.76 -13.62
CA ALA A 22 9.86 3.11 -13.14
C ALA A 22 9.06 1.89 -12.68
N LYS A 23 9.16 0.75 -13.38
CA LYS A 23 8.52 -0.51 -12.95
C LYS A 23 9.05 -1.01 -11.61
N GLU A 24 10.36 -0.91 -11.39
CA GLU A 24 10.98 -1.28 -10.11
C GLU A 24 10.49 -0.38 -8.97
N GLN A 25 10.38 0.93 -9.20
CA GLN A 25 9.83 1.88 -8.23
C GLN A 25 8.36 1.57 -7.90
N VAL A 26 7.55 1.26 -8.91
CA VAL A 26 6.15 0.85 -8.72
C VAL A 26 6.07 -0.42 -7.88
N ARG A 27 6.89 -1.43 -8.19
CA ARG A 27 6.94 -2.70 -7.43
C ARG A 27 7.28 -2.43 -5.97
N THR A 28 8.34 -1.68 -5.72
CA THR A 28 8.79 -1.30 -4.37
C THR A 28 7.72 -0.52 -3.60
N SER A 29 7.04 0.40 -4.28
CA SER A 29 5.94 1.17 -3.69
C SER A 29 4.76 0.28 -3.34
N GLN A 30 4.43 -0.70 -4.19
CA GLN A 30 3.38 -1.68 -3.92
C GLN A 30 3.73 -2.62 -2.76
N ASP A 31 4.98 -3.06 -2.66
CA ASP A 31 5.48 -3.84 -1.51
C ASP A 31 5.36 -3.03 -0.21
N THR A 32 5.79 -1.77 -0.24
CA THR A 32 5.69 -0.85 0.90
C THR A 32 4.25 -0.63 1.32
N LEU A 33 3.33 -0.41 0.37
CA LEU A 33 1.90 -0.27 0.66
C LEU A 33 1.32 -1.56 1.26
N ARG A 34 1.70 -2.73 0.74
CA ARG A 34 1.29 -4.03 1.30
C ARG A 34 1.79 -4.19 2.74
N GLN A 35 3.02 -3.79 3.03
CA GLN A 35 3.56 -3.82 4.39
C GLN A 35 2.80 -2.86 5.32
N ALA A 36 2.63 -1.61 4.93
CA ALA A 36 1.90 -0.62 5.71
C ALA A 36 0.46 -1.05 6.02
N ARG A 37 -0.22 -1.72 5.07
CA ARG A 37 -1.55 -2.30 5.30
C ARG A 37 -1.53 -3.41 6.36
N ARG A 38 -0.52 -4.27 6.36
CA ARG A 38 -0.35 -5.30 7.39
C ARG A 38 -0.09 -4.67 8.75
N ASP A 39 0.81 -3.69 8.80
CA ASP A 39 1.16 -3.01 10.06
C ASP A 39 -0.05 -2.29 10.66
N LEU A 40 -0.83 -1.60 9.82
CA LEU A 40 -2.08 -0.97 10.22
C LEU A 40 -3.08 -1.99 10.77
N ALA A 41 -3.26 -3.13 10.09
CA ALA A 41 -4.14 -4.18 10.55
C ALA A 41 -3.70 -4.74 11.92
N THR A 42 -2.40 -5.00 12.09
CA THR A 42 -1.82 -5.45 13.37
C THR A 42 -2.06 -4.42 14.47
N ALA A 43 -1.87 -3.13 14.20
CA ALA A 43 -2.10 -2.06 15.17
C ALA A 43 -3.58 -1.97 15.58
N ILE A 44 -4.52 -2.05 14.62
CA ILE A 44 -5.96 -2.04 14.90
C ILE A 44 -6.36 -3.22 15.80
N VAL A 45 -5.85 -4.42 15.49
CA VAL A 45 -6.12 -5.63 16.30
C VAL A 45 -5.54 -5.49 17.70
N ALA A 46 -4.33 -4.93 17.84
CA ALA A 46 -3.71 -4.71 19.14
C ALA A 46 -4.52 -3.73 20.00
N GLU A 47 -5.01 -2.63 19.42
CA GLU A 47 -5.86 -1.66 20.10
C GLU A 47 -7.22 -2.26 20.50
N ALA A 48 -7.85 -3.03 19.61
CA ALA A 48 -9.10 -3.72 19.96
C ALA A 48 -8.89 -4.70 21.14
N ARG A 49 -7.77 -5.44 21.17
CA ARG A 49 -7.43 -6.33 22.30
C ARG A 49 -7.15 -5.59 23.61
N ARG A 50 -6.78 -4.29 23.54
CA ARG A 50 -6.64 -3.42 24.71
C ARG A 50 -7.97 -2.84 25.18
N GLY A 51 -9.08 -3.14 24.50
CA GLY A 51 -10.42 -2.64 24.83
C GLY A 51 -10.76 -1.31 24.15
N THR A 52 -9.99 -0.86 23.17
CA THR A 52 -10.34 0.34 22.37
C THR A 52 -11.64 0.09 21.61
N ARG A 53 -12.63 0.98 21.80
CA ARG A 53 -13.97 0.78 21.24
C ARG A 53 -13.98 0.97 19.74
N MET A 54 -14.90 0.28 19.07
CA MET A 54 -15.10 0.36 17.62
C MET A 54 -15.25 1.80 17.11
N ARG A 55 -15.97 2.68 17.83
CA ARG A 55 -16.13 4.09 17.41
C ARG A 55 -14.81 4.85 17.39
N ASP A 56 -13.92 4.55 18.35
CA ASP A 56 -12.65 5.26 18.52
C ASP A 56 -11.67 4.77 17.46
N LEU A 57 -11.66 3.46 17.15
CA LEU A 57 -10.92 2.90 16.01
C LEU A 57 -11.34 3.53 14.68
N VAL A 58 -12.64 3.69 14.44
CA VAL A 58 -13.17 4.36 13.23
C VAL A 58 -12.71 5.82 13.19
N ALA A 59 -12.83 6.55 14.30
CA ALA A 59 -12.44 7.96 14.37
C ALA A 59 -10.93 8.17 14.13
N THR A 60 -10.08 7.30 14.69
CA THR A 60 -8.62 7.40 14.54
C THR A 60 -8.14 6.98 13.16
N THR A 61 -8.71 5.93 12.59
CA THR A 61 -8.22 5.37 11.31
C THR A 61 -8.91 5.95 10.08
N GLY A 62 -10.10 6.55 10.24
CA GLY A 62 -10.94 7.01 9.13
C GLY A 62 -11.54 5.86 8.30
N LEU A 63 -11.35 4.61 8.70
CA LEU A 63 -11.85 3.44 7.99
C LEU A 63 -13.31 3.16 8.35
N SER A 64 -14.04 2.52 7.44
CA SER A 64 -15.43 2.18 7.69
C SER A 64 -15.56 1.15 8.82
N ARG A 65 -16.63 1.27 9.60
CA ARG A 65 -16.94 0.35 10.69
C ARG A 65 -17.01 -1.10 10.22
N GLU A 66 -17.56 -1.35 9.04
CA GLU A 66 -17.68 -2.69 8.46
C GLU A 66 -16.32 -3.29 8.11
N TRP A 67 -15.42 -2.47 7.57
CA TRP A 67 -14.08 -2.91 7.25
C TRP A 67 -13.30 -3.31 8.51
N ILE A 68 -13.33 -2.47 9.55
CA ILE A 68 -12.68 -2.76 10.83
C ILE A 68 -13.29 -4.01 11.48
N ARG A 69 -14.62 -4.15 11.47
CA ARG A 69 -15.30 -5.35 11.98
C ARG A 69 -14.86 -6.62 11.27
N THR A 70 -14.81 -6.60 9.95
CA THR A 70 -14.36 -7.75 9.15
C THR A 70 -12.93 -8.12 9.49
N LEU A 71 -12.05 -7.11 9.59
CA LEU A 71 -10.65 -7.31 9.97
C LEU A 71 -10.52 -7.96 11.35
N LEU A 72 -11.23 -7.44 12.35
CA LEU A 72 -11.17 -7.96 13.72
C LEU A 72 -11.68 -9.39 13.81
N ARG A 73 -12.79 -9.72 13.12
CA ARG A 73 -13.31 -11.08 13.05
C ARG A 73 -12.33 -12.07 12.40
N GLN A 74 -11.68 -11.66 11.30
CA GLN A 74 -10.62 -12.47 10.68
C GLN A 74 -9.44 -12.71 11.63
N ALA A 75 -9.17 -11.77 12.53
CA ALA A 75 -8.15 -11.88 13.57
C ALA A 75 -8.64 -12.58 14.86
N GLY A 76 -9.87 -13.10 14.88
CA GLY A 76 -10.48 -13.79 16.03
C GLY A 76 -10.81 -12.88 17.21
N VAL A 77 -10.96 -11.57 16.98
CA VAL A 77 -11.36 -10.59 17.99
C VAL A 77 -12.84 -10.26 17.76
N GLU A 78 -13.70 -10.54 18.75
CA GLU A 78 -15.10 -10.11 18.68
C GLU A 78 -15.17 -8.62 19.01
N PRO A 79 -15.66 -7.78 18.08
CA PRO A 79 -15.77 -6.35 18.33
C PRO A 79 -17.00 -6.03 19.19
N ASP A 80 -16.78 -5.26 20.25
CA ASP A 80 -17.82 -4.62 21.08
C ASP A 80 -18.53 -3.45 20.35
#